data_AF-A0ABD6CC63-F1
#
_entry.id   AF-A0ABD6CC63-F1
#
_cell.length_a   1.000
_cell.length_b   1.000
_cell.length_c   1.000
_cell.angle_alpha   90.00
_cell.angle_beta   90.00
_cell.angle_gamma   90.00
#
_symmetry.space_group_name_H-M   'P 1'
#
loop_
_entity.id
_entity.type
_entity.pdbx_description
1 polymer ?
#
loop_
_entity_poly.entity_id
_entity_poly.type
_entity_poly.pdbx_seq_one_letter_code
_entity_poly.pdbx_strand_id
1 'polypeptide(L)'
;MADTELTVEGYLMDVGCIRKNPRDELVARARDHTRDCALMGHCVESGYGIVTEDDRVTVLDPDATPQVVTTVEATDTERGIRLRVTREERDGQMETTAVEELT
;
A
#
# COMPACT_ATOMS: atom_id res chain seq x y z
N MET A 1 -22.85 4.52 -15.46
CA MET A 1 -22.53 5.52 -14.40
C MET A 1 -21.02 5.67 -14.46
N ALA A 2 -20.47 6.86 -14.23
CA ALA A 2 -19.02 6.99 -14.23
C ALA A 2 -18.53 6.37 -12.92
N ASP A 3 -18.06 5.13 -12.99
CA ASP A 3 -17.31 4.51 -11.90
C ASP A 3 -16.09 5.40 -11.66
N THR A 4 -16.00 5.99 -10.46
CA THR A 4 -14.94 6.95 -10.14
C THR A 4 -13.63 6.18 -10.02
N GLU A 5 -12.72 6.37 -10.97
CA GLU A 5 -11.36 5.82 -10.89
C GLU A 5 -10.44 6.81 -10.14
N LEU A 6 -9.68 6.30 -9.18
CA LEU A 6 -8.68 7.02 -8.41
C LEU A 6 -7.36 6.25 -8.42
N THR A 7 -6.31 6.91 -8.89
CA THR A 7 -4.93 6.41 -8.75
C THR A 7 -4.27 7.04 -7.54
N VAL A 8 -3.66 6.21 -6.70
CA VAL A 8 -2.88 6.63 -5.52
C VAL A 8 -1.47 6.12 -5.66
N GLU A 9 -0.49 7.01 -5.49
CA GLU A 9 0.93 6.68 -5.55
C GLU A 9 1.61 6.99 -4.23
N GLY A 10 2.46 6.09 -3.76
CA GLY A 10 3.20 6.31 -2.52
C GLY A 10 3.96 5.09 -2.07
N TYR A 11 4.44 5.13 -0.83
CA TYR A 11 5.21 4.04 -0.21
C TYR A 11 4.28 2.99 0.37
N LEU A 12 4.60 1.72 0.15
CA LEU A 12 3.90 0.60 0.75
C LEU A 12 4.27 0.46 2.23
N MET A 13 3.25 0.37 3.08
CA MET A 13 3.41 0.05 4.50
C MET A 13 2.26 -0.83 4.97
N ASP A 14 2.53 -1.81 5.84
CA ASP A 14 1.47 -2.61 6.45
C ASP A 14 0.67 -1.79 7.47
N VAL A 15 -0.61 -2.14 7.64
CA VAL A 15 -1.51 -1.43 8.56
C VAL A 15 -1.04 -1.53 10.01
N GLY A 16 -0.38 -2.63 10.38
CA GLY A 16 0.25 -2.80 11.68
C GLY A 16 1.29 -1.72 11.98
N CYS A 17 2.21 -1.49 11.06
CA CYS A 17 3.22 -0.44 11.17
C CYS A 17 2.62 0.95 11.10
N ILE A 18 1.64 1.19 10.23
CA ILE A 18 0.93 2.49 10.17
C ILE A 18 0.32 2.85 11.53
N ARG A 19 -0.31 1.88 12.21
CA ARG A 19 -0.96 2.11 13.52
C ARG A 19 0.02 2.25 14.68
N LYS A 20 1.24 1.70 14.55
CA LYS A 20 2.28 1.76 15.58
C LYS A 20 3.10 3.05 15.54
N ASN A 21 3.12 3.75 14.41
CA ASN A 21 3.95 4.94 14.21
C ASN A 21 3.09 6.22 14.23
N PRO A 22 3.64 7.34 14.73
CA PRO A 22 2.96 8.63 14.68
C PRO A 22 2.98 9.17 13.24
N ARG A 23 1.98 10.02 12.89
CA ARG A 23 1.76 10.46 11.51
C ARG A 23 2.96 11.18 10.89
N ASP A 24 3.63 12.01 11.68
CA ASP A 24 4.82 12.78 11.31
C ASP A 24 6.06 11.92 11.03
N GLU A 25 6.08 10.67 11.47
CA GLU A 25 7.14 9.71 11.14
C GLU A 25 6.76 8.76 9.98
N LEU A 26 5.49 8.71 9.56
CA LEU A 26 5.02 7.68 8.63
C LEU A 26 5.78 7.66 7.31
N VAL A 27 6.05 8.83 6.70
CA VAL A 27 6.77 8.89 5.43
C VAL A 27 8.21 8.39 5.58
N ALA A 28 8.90 8.79 6.65
CA ALA A 28 10.25 8.31 6.93
C ALA A 28 10.27 6.79 7.16
N ARG A 29 9.30 6.28 7.94
CA ARG A 29 9.16 4.85 8.21
C ARG A 29 8.79 4.05 6.98
N ALA A 30 7.95 4.58 6.10
CA ALA A 30 7.55 3.92 4.87
C ALA A 30 8.71 3.86 3.87
N ARG A 31 9.60 4.86 3.86
CA ARG A 31 10.87 4.83 3.10
C ARG A 31 11.86 3.78 3.61
N ASP A 32 11.88 3.55 4.92
CA ASP A 32 12.71 2.51 5.54
C ASP A 32 12.04 1.13 5.59
N HIS A 33 10.77 1.04 5.18
CA HIS A 33 10.01 -0.21 5.22
C HIS A 33 10.55 -1.19 4.20
N THR A 34 11.07 -2.32 4.69
CA THR A 34 11.73 -3.34 3.88
C THR A 34 10.73 -4.30 3.26
N ARG A 35 11.10 -4.88 2.12
CA ARG A 35 10.40 -6.01 1.49
C ARG A 35 10.09 -7.13 2.48
N ASP A 36 11.07 -7.55 3.27
CA ASP A 36 10.90 -8.65 4.23
C ASP A 36 9.83 -8.33 5.28
N CYS A 37 9.80 -7.08 5.76
CA CYS A 37 8.78 -6.61 6.70
C CYS A 37 7.38 -6.67 6.09
N ALA A 38 7.23 -6.26 4.83
CA ALA A 38 5.98 -6.33 4.11
C ALA A 38 5.48 -7.77 3.91
N LEU A 39 6.39 -8.75 3.75
CA LEU A 39 6.06 -10.16 3.50
C LEU A 39 5.89 -11.02 4.77
N MET A 40 6.04 -10.43 5.96
CA MET A 40 5.79 -11.17 7.21
C MET A 40 4.31 -11.55 7.31
N GLY A 41 4.01 -12.76 7.78
CA GLY A 41 2.63 -13.27 7.85
C GLY A 41 1.66 -12.35 8.62
N HIS A 42 2.12 -11.69 9.67
CA HIS A 42 1.30 -10.74 10.43
C HIS A 42 1.04 -9.42 9.70
N CYS A 43 1.87 -9.05 8.72
CA CYS A 43 1.66 -7.88 7.87
C CYS A 43 0.61 -8.18 6.80
N VAL A 44 0.68 -9.36 6.18
CA VAL A 44 -0.33 -9.87 5.23
C VAL A 44 -1.70 -9.92 5.89
N GLU A 45 -1.80 -10.44 7.11
CA GLU A 45 -3.07 -10.50 7.86
C GLU A 45 -3.61 -9.11 8.24
N SER A 46 -2.73 -8.12 8.44
CA SER A 46 -3.13 -6.77 8.79
C SER A 46 -3.64 -5.95 7.60
N GLY A 47 -3.29 -6.38 6.39
CA GLY A 47 -3.49 -5.61 5.17
C GLY A 47 -2.45 -4.50 4.99
N TYR A 48 -2.60 -3.76 3.90
CA TYR A 48 -1.63 -2.76 3.47
C TYR A 48 -2.24 -1.38 3.27
N GLY A 49 -1.39 -0.36 3.30
CA GLY A 49 -1.72 0.99 2.96
C GLY A 49 -0.62 1.67 2.15
N ILE A 50 -1.02 2.69 1.41
CA ILE A 50 -0.13 3.57 0.66
C ILE A 50 0.07 4.86 1.45
N VAL A 51 1.31 5.16 1.80
CA VAL A 51 1.73 6.39 2.46
C VAL A 51 2.28 7.34 1.40
N THR A 52 1.54 8.41 1.13
CA THR A 52 1.94 9.46 0.18
C THR A 52 2.97 10.41 0.82
N GLU A 53 3.72 11.14 0.01
CA GLU A 53 4.68 12.16 0.53
C GLU A 53 3.99 13.34 1.23
N ASP A 54 2.69 13.54 1.01
CA ASP A 54 1.86 14.55 1.67
C ASP A 54 1.32 14.09 3.04
N ASP A 55 1.96 13.11 3.68
CA ASP A 55 1.55 12.48 4.95
C ASP A 55 0.13 11.88 4.95
N ARG A 56 -0.43 11.60 3.76
CA ARG A 56 -1.72 10.92 3.63
C ARG A 56 -1.53 9.42 3.58
N VAL A 57 -2.44 8.70 4.22
CA VAL A 57 -2.49 7.24 4.22
C VAL A 57 -3.76 6.77 3.56
N THR A 58 -3.63 5.92 2.56
CA THR A 58 -4.75 5.22 1.92
C THR A 58 -4.65 3.74 2.26
N VAL A 59 -5.52 3.26 3.15
CA VAL A 59 -5.63 1.83 3.44
C VAL A 59 -6.32 1.14 2.27
N LEU A 60 -5.75 0.02 1.83
CA LEU A 60 -6.26 -0.81 0.75
C LEU A 60 -7.31 -1.78 1.29
N ASP A 61 -8.22 -2.21 0.42
CA ASP A 61 -9.14 -3.29 0.72
C ASP A 61 -8.39 -4.62 0.93
N PRO A 62 -8.96 -5.56 1.71
CA PRO A 62 -8.33 -6.86 1.96
C PRO A 62 -8.05 -7.64 0.67
N ASP A 63 -8.87 -7.48 -0.37
CA ASP A 63 -8.76 -8.17 -1.64
C ASP A 63 -7.54 -7.70 -2.46
N ALA A 64 -7.00 -6.52 -2.17
CA ALA A 64 -5.73 -6.03 -2.72
C ALA A 64 -4.50 -6.78 -2.16
N THR A 65 -4.60 -7.39 -0.98
CA THR A 65 -3.47 -8.00 -0.25
C THR A 65 -2.67 -9.01 -1.09
N PRO A 66 -3.30 -9.97 -1.80
CA PRO A 66 -2.56 -10.92 -2.63
C PRO A 66 -1.83 -10.25 -3.80
N GLN A 67 -2.41 -9.19 -4.39
CA GLN A 67 -1.78 -8.43 -5.47
C GLN A 67 -0.54 -7.69 -4.94
N VAL A 68 -0.67 -7.03 -3.79
CA VAL A 68 0.45 -6.35 -3.12
C VAL A 68 1.57 -7.34 -2.81
N VAL A 69 1.26 -8.48 -2.19
CA VAL A 69 2.25 -9.52 -1.88
C VAL A 69 2.96 -9.98 -3.16
N THR A 70 2.21 -10.27 -4.22
CA THR A 70 2.78 -10.69 -5.51
C THR A 70 3.72 -9.64 -6.08
N THR A 71 3.33 -8.36 -6.07
CA THR A 71 4.17 -7.25 -6.55
C THR A 71 5.42 -7.09 -5.70
N VAL A 72 5.30 -7.21 -4.38
CA VAL A 72 6.42 -7.14 -3.42
C VAL A 72 7.32 -8.37 -3.47
N GLU A 73 6.82 -9.51 -3.91
CA GLU A 73 7.65 -10.70 -4.15
C GLU A 73 8.43 -10.58 -5.47
N ALA A 74 7.88 -9.88 -6.45
CA ALA A 74 8.50 -9.67 -7.75
C ALA A 74 9.50 -8.50 -7.80
N THR A 75 9.44 -7.57 -6.84
CA THR A 75 10.30 -6.38 -6.79
C THR A 75 11.76 -6.69 -6.44
N ASP A 76 12.69 -5.97 -7.06
CA ASP A 76 14.10 -5.92 -6.64
C ASP A 76 14.37 -4.83 -5.57
N THR A 77 13.36 -4.03 -5.24
CA THR A 77 13.45 -2.94 -4.25
C THR A 77 13.46 -3.51 -2.83
N GLU A 78 14.62 -3.45 -2.18
CA GLU A 78 14.79 -3.97 -0.81
C GLU A 78 14.03 -3.17 0.26
N ARG A 79 13.87 -1.86 0.06
CA ARG A 79 13.25 -0.93 1.02
C ARG A 79 12.63 0.27 0.34
N GLY A 80 11.62 0.86 0.98
CA GLY A 80 10.96 2.06 0.45
C GLY A 80 10.21 1.76 -0.84
N ILE A 81 9.58 0.58 -0.92
CA ILE A 81 8.83 0.12 -2.08
C ILE A 81 7.73 1.11 -2.39
N ARG A 82 7.73 1.65 -3.61
CA ARG A 82 6.71 2.57 -4.09
C ARG A 82 5.74 1.83 -4.99
N LEU A 83 4.46 1.99 -4.72
CA LEU A 83 3.41 1.40 -5.53
C LEU A 83 2.49 2.48 -6.08
N ARG A 84 2.02 2.26 -7.30
CA ARG A 84 0.85 2.88 -7.88
C ARG A 84 -0.32 1.92 -7.72
N VAL A 85 -1.39 2.40 -7.09
CA VAL A 85 -2.61 1.64 -6.87
C VAL A 85 -3.76 2.32 -7.56
N THR A 86 -4.42 1.62 -8.48
CA THR A 86 -5.66 2.07 -9.11
C THR A 86 -6.84 1.49 -8.36
N ARG A 87 -7.80 2.36 -8.03
CA ARG A 87 -9.00 2.01 -7.29
C ARG A 87 -10.22 2.52 -8.05
N GLU A 88 -11.27 1.73 -8.11
CA GLU A 88 -12.53 2.09 -8.73
C GLU A 88 -13.64 2.06 -7.69
N GLU A 89 -14.54 3.04 -7.77
CA GLU A 89 -15.78 3.00 -7.00
C GLU A 89 -16.76 2.00 -7.63
N ARG A 90 -17.08 0.92 -6.90
CA ARG A 90 -18.08 -0.08 -7.30
C ARG A 90 -19.07 -0.27 -6.16
N ASP A 91 -20.36 -0.13 -6.48
CA ASP A 91 -21.45 -0.23 -5.49
C ASP A 91 -21.26 0.67 -4.25
N GLY A 92 -20.63 1.83 -4.41
CA GLY A 92 -20.33 2.78 -3.33
C GLY A 92 -19.14 2.41 -2.45
N GLN A 93 -18.33 1.43 -2.86
CA GLN A 93 -17.10 1.01 -2.19
C GLN A 93 -15.89 1.22 -3.12
N MET A 94 -14.76 1.63 -2.56
CA MET A 94 -13.51 1.77 -3.33
C MET A 94 -12.78 0.43 -3.35
N GLU A 95 -12.77 -0.24 -4.50
CA GLU A 95 -12.08 -1.50 -4.74
C GLU A 95 -10.75 -1.26 -5.45
N THR A 96 -9.69 -1.93 -5.01
CA THR A 96 -8.39 -1.90 -5.69
C THR A 96 -8.42 -2.81 -6.91
N THR A 97 -8.23 -2.22 -8.10
CA THR A 97 -8.30 -2.95 -9.38
C THR A 97 -6.93 -3.23 -9.98
N ALA A 98 -5.90 -2.44 -9.62
CA ALA A 98 -4.53 -2.69 -10.04
C ALA A 98 -3.51 -2.22 -8.99
N VAL A 99 -2.40 -2.96 -8.90
CA VAL A 99 -1.23 -2.63 -8.07
C VAL A 99 0.03 -2.80 -8.91
N GLU A 100 0.77 -1.72 -9.09
CA GLU A 100 1.99 -1.68 -9.90
C GLU A 100 3.14 -1.09 -9.08
N GLU A 101 4.35 -1.64 -9.23
CA GLU A 101 5.53 -1.01 -8.64
C GLU A 101 5.98 0.19 -9.47
N LEU A 102 6.34 1.28 -8.79
CA LEU A 102 7.01 2.44 -9.37
C LEU A 102 8.52 2.30 -9.17
N THR A 103 9.21 1.83 -10.23
CA THR A 103 10.69 1.72 -10.31
C THR A 103 11.34 2.97 -10.88
#